data_AF-A0A3N5T1R6-F1
#
_entry.id   AF-A0A3N5T1R6-F1
#
_cell.length_a   1.000
_cell.length_b   1.000
_cell.length_c   1.000
_cell.angle_alpha   90.00
_cell.angle_beta   90.00
_cell.angle_gamma   90.00
#
_symmetry.space_group_name_H-M   'P 1'
#
loop_
_entity.id
_entity.type
_entity.pdbx_description
1 polymer ?
#
loop_
_entity_poly.entity_id
_entity_poly.type
_entity_poly.pdbx_seq_one_letter_code
_entity_poly.pdbx_strand_id
1 'polypeptide(L)'
;MKTRSNVLLLAFALLTTSACTGVNSQIITSSPGPRGPEVHGVFAGTTPCSPSARPLPQIPADTDCEQMIWNLVLYQDPSTGTPTTYSLKGAYGLPEQNTNDLDGGGTPISMEGKWTTAQGTRTDPDAVIYQINPDDPQRTVSFLKISADLLHVLNSEKALLVGNGAWSYTLNRMDNQKPLDESPGSPPEPPTRPPLPPMPEGASVLGVFDGRTPCHAVALEFTKVAPFPGCMKIKWRLTLYQDSATGAPSTYLFMGTSTYREGSWKIVHGREGDPNAVVYQLQLDDAQEPVSFLKVDENHLFLLDREMNLLVGNALFSYTLSRTDQGTQ
;
A
#
# COMPACT_ATOMS: atom_id res chain seq x y z
N MET A 1 10.32 16.91 57.01
CA MET A 1 11.64 16.46 57.51
C MET A 1 11.94 15.08 56.92
N LYS A 2 13.20 14.86 56.50
CA LYS A 2 13.81 13.66 55.90
C LYS A 2 13.81 13.58 54.36
N THR A 3 14.67 14.43 53.81
CA THR A 3 15.45 14.25 52.58
C THR A 3 16.38 13.02 52.70
N ARG A 4 16.57 12.28 51.61
CA ARG A 4 17.70 11.36 51.43
C ARG A 4 18.42 11.66 50.12
N SER A 5 19.64 12.18 50.27
CA SER A 5 20.66 12.34 49.23
C SER A 5 21.16 10.98 48.75
N ASN A 6 21.26 10.81 47.43
CA ASN A 6 22.11 9.79 46.84
C ASN A 6 23.43 10.44 46.41
N VAL A 7 24.51 9.84 46.87
CA VAL A 7 25.91 10.24 46.68
C VAL A 7 26.36 9.76 45.29
N LEU A 8 26.92 10.68 44.50
CA LEU A 8 27.52 10.46 43.20
C LEU A 8 29.00 10.09 43.40
N LEU A 9 29.43 8.89 43.00
CA LEU A 9 30.84 8.50 42.95
C LEU A 9 31.40 8.82 41.56
N LEU A 10 32.27 9.83 41.47
CA LEU A 10 33.07 10.16 40.30
C LEU A 10 34.41 9.44 40.40
N ALA A 11 34.63 8.44 39.53
CA ALA A 11 35.94 7.82 39.33
C ALA A 11 36.67 8.55 38.19
N PHE A 12 37.71 9.31 38.55
CA PHE A 12 38.66 9.90 37.60
C PHE A 12 39.72 8.85 37.24
N ALA A 13 39.68 8.35 35.99
CA ALA A 13 40.77 7.56 35.43
C ALA A 13 41.75 8.49 34.69
N LEU A 14 42.98 8.61 35.22
CA LEU A 14 44.09 9.24 34.50
C LEU A 14 44.56 8.30 33.38
N LEU A 15 44.39 8.72 32.13
CA LEU A 15 45.01 8.11 30.96
C LEU A 15 46.32 8.86 30.64
N THR A 16 47.43 8.13 30.74
CA THR A 16 48.76 8.58 30.30
C THR A 16 48.85 8.50 28.77
N THR A 17 49.08 9.64 28.12
CA THR A 17 49.30 9.73 26.68
C THR A 17 50.78 9.47 26.35
N SER A 18 51.07 8.34 25.69
CA SER A 18 52.36 8.12 25.03
C SER A 18 52.33 8.77 23.63
N ALA A 19 53.18 9.77 23.42
CA ALA A 19 53.36 10.44 22.14
C ALA A 19 54.28 9.59 21.24
N CYS A 20 53.69 8.90 20.26
CA CYS A 20 54.42 8.36 19.12
C CYS A 20 54.36 9.38 17.98
N THR A 21 55.50 9.97 17.61
CA THR A 21 55.64 10.81 16.41
C THR A 21 55.55 9.94 15.16
N GLY A 22 54.34 9.77 14.65
CA GLY A 22 54.06 9.08 13.38
C GLY A 22 54.44 9.94 12.18
N VAL A 23 55.13 9.32 11.23
CA VAL A 23 55.46 9.87 9.92
C VAL A 23 54.17 10.31 9.22
N ASN A 24 54.08 11.60 8.90
CA ASN A 24 52.91 12.21 8.29
C ASN A 24 52.87 11.88 6.79
N SER A 25 52.45 10.66 6.45
CA SER A 25 52.05 10.32 5.09
C SER A 25 50.76 11.09 4.78
N GLN A 26 50.87 12.16 4.01
CA GLN A 26 49.72 12.84 3.42
C GLN A 26 49.03 11.87 2.46
N ILE A 27 48.07 11.12 2.99
CA ILE A 27 47.11 10.38 2.18
C ILE A 27 46.29 11.45 1.47
N ILE A 28 46.58 11.64 0.19
CA ILE A 28 45.72 12.39 -0.73
C ILE A 28 44.41 11.61 -0.78
N THR A 29 43.47 11.97 0.09
CA THR A 29 42.09 11.53 0.01
C THR A 29 41.53 12.21 -1.23
N SER A 30 41.49 11.47 -2.33
CA SER A 30 40.73 11.89 -3.50
C SER A 30 39.32 12.22 -3.02
N SER A 31 38.92 13.48 -3.14
CA SER A 31 37.52 13.85 -2.91
C SER A 31 36.69 12.97 -3.84
N PRO A 32 35.77 12.14 -3.31
CA PRO A 32 34.92 11.33 -4.17
C PRO A 32 34.22 12.29 -5.13
N GLY A 33 34.40 12.07 -6.43
CA GLY A 33 33.66 12.80 -7.45
C GLY A 33 32.16 12.72 -7.15
N PRO A 34 31.38 13.72 -7.55
CA PRO A 34 29.95 13.77 -7.24
C PRO A 34 29.30 12.45 -7.64
N ARG A 35 28.82 11.69 -6.65
CA ARG A 35 28.07 10.45 -6.89
C ARG A 35 26.74 10.85 -7.51
N GLY A 36 26.33 10.15 -8.57
CA GLY A 36 25.02 10.36 -9.17
C GLY A 36 23.89 10.14 -8.15
N PRO A 37 22.66 10.58 -8.48
CA PRO A 37 21.50 10.38 -7.61
C PRO A 37 21.29 8.89 -7.30
N GLU A 38 20.97 8.59 -6.03
CA GLU A 38 20.65 7.24 -5.57
C GLU A 38 19.14 6.99 -5.71
N VAL A 39 18.75 5.75 -6.00
CA VAL A 39 17.34 5.37 -6.06
C VAL A 39 16.80 5.30 -4.62
N HIS A 40 15.83 6.17 -4.30
CA HIS A 40 15.08 6.12 -3.05
C HIS A 40 14.11 4.93 -3.04
N GLY A 41 13.43 4.70 -4.17
CA GLY A 41 12.57 3.54 -4.36
C GLY A 41 11.96 3.47 -5.76
N VAL A 42 11.59 2.25 -6.17
CA VAL A 42 10.87 1.98 -7.41
C VAL A 42 9.48 1.46 -7.04
N PHE A 43 8.43 2.16 -7.46
CA PHE A 43 7.05 1.82 -7.15
C PHE A 43 6.26 1.54 -8.42
N ALA A 44 5.46 0.48 -8.43
CA ALA A 44 4.61 0.13 -9.54
C ALA A 44 3.21 -0.28 -9.07
N GLY A 45 2.23 -0.13 -9.94
CA GLY A 45 0.85 -0.51 -9.64
C GLY A 45 -0.06 -0.28 -10.82
N THR A 46 -1.26 -0.83 -10.71
CA THR A 46 -2.35 -0.58 -11.66
C THR A 46 -3.52 0.02 -10.90
N THR A 47 -3.95 1.21 -11.32
CA THR A 47 -5.02 1.96 -10.68
C THR A 47 -6.22 2.09 -11.61
N PRO A 48 -7.43 2.31 -11.07
CA PRO A 48 -8.52 2.80 -11.90
C PRO A 48 -8.12 4.12 -12.54
N CYS A 49 -8.71 4.36 -13.69
CA CYS A 49 -8.79 5.67 -14.31
C CYS A 49 -10.28 5.93 -14.48
N SER A 50 -10.79 7.04 -13.98
CA SER A 50 -12.18 7.43 -14.22
C SER A 50 -12.26 8.95 -14.34
N PRO A 51 -13.32 9.50 -14.93
CA PRO A 51 -13.51 10.95 -14.98
C PRO A 51 -13.53 11.60 -13.59
N SER A 52 -14.07 10.93 -12.57
CA SER A 52 -14.13 11.45 -11.19
C SER A 52 -12.82 11.30 -10.41
N ALA A 53 -11.97 10.35 -10.80
CA ALA A 53 -10.72 10.04 -10.13
C ALA A 53 -9.59 9.81 -11.15
N ARG A 54 -9.23 10.88 -11.88
CA ARG A 54 -8.04 10.90 -12.75
C ARG A 54 -6.81 11.10 -11.87
N PRO A 55 -5.96 10.08 -11.70
CA PRO A 55 -4.83 10.19 -10.79
C PRO A 55 -3.69 11.06 -11.37
N LEU A 56 -3.74 11.35 -12.67
CA LEU A 56 -2.84 12.26 -13.35
C LEU A 56 -3.64 13.39 -13.99
N PRO A 57 -3.39 14.66 -13.60
CA PRO A 57 -4.17 15.80 -14.09
C PRO A 57 -3.97 16.09 -15.59
N GLN A 58 -2.90 15.56 -16.20
CA GLN A 58 -2.65 15.72 -17.64
C GLN A 58 -3.44 14.76 -18.53
N ILE A 59 -4.17 13.78 -17.98
CA ILE A 59 -5.03 12.91 -18.81
C ILE A 59 -6.27 13.73 -19.19
N PRO A 60 -6.55 13.98 -20.49
CA PRO A 60 -7.67 14.82 -20.90
C PRO A 60 -9.01 14.31 -20.37
N ALA A 61 -9.88 15.21 -19.92
CA ALA A 61 -11.13 14.88 -19.25
C ALA A 61 -12.11 14.04 -20.11
N ASP A 62 -12.00 14.15 -21.43
CA ASP A 62 -12.79 13.46 -22.45
C ASP A 62 -12.17 12.13 -22.93
N THR A 63 -11.00 11.74 -22.39
CA THR A 63 -10.37 10.47 -22.72
C THR A 63 -11.09 9.30 -22.06
N ASP A 64 -11.52 8.32 -22.86
CA ASP A 64 -11.95 7.00 -22.40
C ASP A 64 -10.79 6.28 -21.70
N CYS A 65 -10.92 6.15 -20.40
CA CYS A 65 -9.86 5.68 -19.54
C CYS A 65 -10.49 4.94 -18.36
N GLU A 66 -10.15 3.67 -18.21
CA GLU A 66 -10.63 2.80 -17.13
C GLU A 66 -9.48 2.27 -16.26
N GLN A 67 -8.28 2.18 -16.84
CA GLN A 67 -7.10 1.62 -16.21
C GLN A 67 -5.88 2.51 -16.47
N MET A 68 -5.00 2.60 -15.48
CA MET A 68 -3.68 3.20 -15.59
C MET A 68 -2.61 2.30 -14.97
N ILE A 69 -1.50 2.10 -15.68
CA ILE A 69 -0.32 1.35 -15.26
C ILE A 69 0.80 2.32 -14.90
N TRP A 70 1.45 2.10 -13.75
CA TRP A 70 2.46 2.98 -13.17
C TRP A 70 3.81 2.30 -13.03
N ASN A 71 4.88 3.05 -13.28
CA ASN A 71 6.25 2.76 -12.88
C ASN A 71 6.94 4.07 -12.48
N LEU A 72 7.00 4.32 -11.17
CA LEU A 72 7.55 5.53 -10.56
C LEU A 72 8.89 5.21 -9.90
N VAL A 73 9.95 5.89 -10.32
CA VAL A 73 11.26 5.87 -9.68
C VAL A 73 11.47 7.20 -8.98
N LEU A 74 11.74 7.15 -7.68
CA LEU A 74 12.10 8.31 -6.87
C LEU A 74 13.61 8.29 -6.63
N TYR A 75 14.28 9.42 -6.83
CA TYR A 75 15.72 9.58 -6.60
C TYR A 75 15.99 10.51 -5.42
N GLN A 76 17.08 10.27 -4.71
CA GLN A 76 17.55 11.12 -3.61
C GLN A 76 19.04 11.39 -3.72
N ASP A 77 19.50 12.39 -2.98
CA ASP A 77 20.92 12.66 -2.82
C ASP A 77 21.53 11.59 -1.89
N PRO A 78 22.58 10.86 -2.31
CA PRO A 78 23.14 9.75 -1.53
C PRO A 78 23.83 10.18 -0.23
N SER A 79 24.16 11.46 -0.09
CA SER A 79 24.87 11.96 1.10
C SER A 79 23.92 12.48 2.18
N THR A 80 22.77 13.01 1.77
CA THR A 80 21.81 13.67 2.66
C THR A 80 20.47 12.96 2.76
N GLY A 81 20.15 12.05 1.82
CA GLY A 81 18.84 11.42 1.69
C GLY A 81 17.73 12.39 1.24
N THR A 82 18.08 13.61 0.80
CA THR A 82 17.06 14.58 0.37
C THR A 82 16.47 14.20 -0.99
N PRO A 83 15.14 14.33 -1.18
CA PRO A 83 14.50 14.19 -2.48
C PRO A 83 15.19 15.01 -3.58
N THR A 84 15.42 14.40 -4.75
CA THR A 84 15.98 15.10 -5.91
C THR A 84 15.02 15.10 -7.09
N THR A 85 15.06 14.06 -7.91
CA THR A 85 14.26 13.93 -9.14
C THR A 85 13.42 12.67 -9.12
N TYR A 86 12.48 12.57 -10.05
CA TYR A 86 11.71 11.35 -10.29
C TYR A 86 11.68 11.03 -11.78
N SER A 87 11.40 9.77 -12.10
CA SER A 87 11.00 9.32 -13.44
C SER A 87 9.71 8.53 -13.30
N LEU A 88 8.67 8.91 -14.04
CA LEU A 88 7.41 8.18 -14.12
C LEU A 88 7.20 7.71 -15.55
N LYS A 89 7.08 6.40 -15.73
CA LYS A 89 6.65 5.76 -16.97
C LYS A 89 5.34 5.02 -16.73
N GLY A 90 4.51 4.91 -17.75
CA GLY A 90 3.24 4.23 -17.62
C GLY A 90 2.42 4.27 -18.90
N ALA A 91 1.19 3.82 -18.80
CA ALA A 91 0.19 3.96 -19.85
C ALA A 91 -1.21 4.00 -19.25
N TYR A 92 -2.16 4.59 -19.95
CA TYR A 92 -3.57 4.61 -19.55
C TYR A 92 -4.49 4.29 -20.74
N GLY A 93 -5.68 3.79 -20.46
CA GLY A 93 -6.67 3.49 -21.51
C GLY A 93 -7.76 2.53 -21.04
N LEU A 94 -8.39 1.85 -21.99
CA LEU A 94 -9.32 0.77 -21.73
C LEU A 94 -8.56 -0.54 -21.45
N PRO A 95 -9.02 -1.38 -20.52
CA PRO A 95 -8.43 -2.69 -20.29
C PRO A 95 -8.64 -3.61 -21.50
N GLU A 96 -7.62 -4.37 -21.87
CA GLU A 96 -7.79 -5.48 -22.81
C GLU A 96 -8.51 -6.65 -22.11
N GLN A 97 -9.53 -7.20 -22.77
CA GLN A 97 -10.38 -8.23 -22.17
C GLN A 97 -9.58 -9.50 -21.86
N ASN A 98 -9.73 -10.00 -20.63
CA ASN A 98 -9.06 -11.19 -20.10
C ASN A 98 -7.52 -11.10 -19.99
N THR A 99 -6.92 -9.93 -20.13
CA THR A 99 -5.49 -9.70 -19.85
C THR A 99 -5.33 -8.75 -18.65
N ASN A 100 -4.09 -8.37 -18.34
CA ASN A 100 -3.82 -7.26 -17.40
C ASN A 100 -3.29 -6.02 -18.14
N ASP A 101 -3.31 -6.06 -19.48
CA ASP A 101 -2.79 -5.02 -20.36
C ASP A 101 -3.91 -4.06 -20.78
N LEU A 102 -3.52 -3.02 -21.50
CA LEU A 102 -4.43 -2.04 -22.07
C LEU A 102 -4.73 -2.41 -23.52
N ASP A 103 -5.96 -2.15 -23.97
CA ASP A 103 -6.35 -2.31 -25.37
C ASP A 103 -5.42 -1.47 -26.27
N GLY A 104 -4.82 -2.13 -27.27
CA GLY A 104 -3.80 -1.52 -28.13
C GLY A 104 -2.55 -0.99 -27.40
N GLY A 105 -2.28 -1.41 -26.16
CA GLY A 105 -1.19 -0.92 -25.31
C GLY A 105 -1.46 0.41 -24.60
N GLY A 106 -2.64 1.01 -24.83
CA GLY A 106 -3.03 2.29 -24.24
C GLY A 106 -2.22 3.49 -24.74
N THR A 107 -2.43 4.64 -24.09
CA THR A 107 -1.66 5.86 -24.35
C THR A 107 -0.47 5.93 -23.41
N PRO A 108 0.78 5.91 -23.92
CA PRO A 108 1.96 5.93 -23.08
C PRO A 108 2.16 7.30 -22.41
N ILE A 109 2.70 7.27 -21.20
CA ILE A 109 3.14 8.47 -20.48
C ILE A 109 4.61 8.34 -20.07
N SER A 110 5.32 9.46 -20.13
CA SER A 110 6.67 9.59 -19.60
C SER A 110 6.82 10.98 -19.00
N MET A 111 7.22 11.05 -17.75
CA MET A 111 7.43 12.29 -17.01
C MET A 111 8.70 12.22 -16.20
N GLU A 112 9.36 13.35 -16.10
CA GLU A 112 10.51 13.55 -15.23
C GLU A 112 10.39 14.93 -14.59
N GLY A 113 10.96 15.08 -13.41
CA GLY A 113 10.92 16.35 -12.70
C GLY A 113 11.46 16.22 -11.30
N LYS A 114 11.14 17.20 -10.45
CA LYS A 114 11.47 17.17 -9.02
C LYS A 114 10.36 16.51 -8.24
N TRP A 115 10.73 15.89 -7.13
CA TRP A 115 9.77 15.49 -6.10
C TRP A 115 10.21 16.02 -4.74
N THR A 116 9.27 16.12 -3.83
CA THR A 116 9.50 16.56 -2.46
C THR A 116 8.69 15.72 -1.48
N THR A 117 8.99 15.90 -0.21
CA THR A 117 8.17 15.41 0.90
C THR A 117 7.37 16.56 1.50
N ALA A 118 6.10 16.32 1.78
CA ALA A 118 5.21 17.21 2.50
C ALA A 118 4.59 16.46 3.69
N GLN A 119 3.90 17.19 4.56
CA GLN A 119 3.16 16.61 5.68
C GLN A 119 1.67 16.90 5.58
N GLY A 120 0.88 16.02 6.17
CA GLY A 120 -0.52 16.21 6.48
C GLY A 120 -1.48 15.86 5.36
N THR A 121 -2.40 14.95 5.66
CA THR A 121 -3.68 14.77 4.97
C THR A 121 -4.78 15.52 5.73
N ARG A 122 -6.02 15.47 5.24
CA ARG A 122 -7.18 16.07 5.94
C ARG A 122 -7.44 15.43 7.30
N THR A 123 -7.14 14.14 7.46
CA THR A 123 -7.47 13.34 8.65
C THR A 123 -6.27 13.01 9.53
N ASP A 124 -5.05 13.20 9.01
CA ASP A 124 -3.80 12.94 9.72
C ASP A 124 -2.79 14.04 9.37
N PRO A 125 -2.55 15.01 10.27
CA PRO A 125 -1.61 16.12 10.03
C PRO A 125 -0.14 15.67 10.02
N ASP A 126 0.19 14.52 10.60
CA ASP A 126 1.57 14.01 10.70
C ASP A 126 1.92 13.06 9.55
N ALA A 127 0.93 12.69 8.73
CA ALA A 127 1.10 11.85 7.55
C ALA A 127 2.20 12.37 6.60
N VAL A 128 3.11 11.49 6.19
CA VAL A 128 4.15 11.83 5.20
C VAL A 128 3.60 11.67 3.78
N ILE A 129 3.69 12.73 2.98
CA ILE A 129 3.23 12.77 1.60
C ILE A 129 4.43 12.93 0.67
N TYR A 130 4.52 12.12 -0.37
CA TYR A 130 5.44 12.34 -1.49
C TYR A 130 4.71 13.10 -2.60
N GLN A 131 5.35 14.12 -3.16
CA GLN A 131 4.75 14.94 -4.22
C GLN A 131 5.70 15.02 -5.41
N ILE A 132 5.22 14.66 -6.61
CA ILE A 132 5.93 14.91 -7.86
C ILE A 132 5.40 16.20 -8.51
N ASN A 133 6.28 16.95 -9.18
CA ASN A 133 6.00 18.29 -9.73
C ASN A 133 5.46 19.30 -8.70
N PRO A 134 6.07 19.44 -7.52
CA PRO A 134 5.53 20.31 -6.45
C PRO A 134 5.46 21.80 -6.84
N ASP A 135 6.23 22.22 -7.84
CA ASP A 135 6.29 23.60 -8.32
C ASP A 135 5.13 23.95 -9.26
N ASP A 136 4.30 22.98 -9.67
CA ASP A 136 3.14 23.16 -10.56
C ASP A 136 1.89 22.52 -9.94
N PRO A 137 1.02 23.29 -9.27
CA PRO A 137 -0.21 22.78 -8.66
C PRO A 137 -1.17 22.08 -9.63
N GLN A 138 -1.12 22.42 -10.93
CA GLN A 138 -1.97 21.79 -11.95
C GLN A 138 -1.41 20.43 -12.41
N ARG A 139 -0.14 20.13 -12.09
CA ARG A 139 0.54 18.89 -12.46
C ARG A 139 1.06 18.10 -11.26
N THR A 140 0.80 18.60 -10.05
CA THR A 140 1.20 17.96 -8.80
C THR A 140 0.42 16.67 -8.61
N VAL A 141 1.13 15.59 -8.34
CA VAL A 141 0.51 14.32 -7.92
C VAL A 141 1.05 14.00 -6.54
N SER A 142 0.14 13.74 -5.60
CA SER A 142 0.49 13.49 -4.20
C SER A 142 0.24 12.02 -3.87
N PHE A 143 1.15 11.44 -3.09
CA PHE A 143 1.08 10.06 -2.63
C PHE A 143 1.21 10.04 -1.11
N LEU A 144 0.27 9.43 -0.41
CA LEU A 144 0.44 9.12 1.00
C LEU A 144 1.42 7.96 1.14
N LYS A 145 2.45 8.16 1.96
CA LYS A 145 3.38 7.10 2.35
C LYS A 145 2.75 6.23 3.43
N ILE A 146 2.10 5.13 3.03
CA ILE A 146 1.47 4.17 3.94
C ILE A 146 2.53 3.38 4.73
N SER A 147 3.61 3.00 4.05
CA SER A 147 4.79 2.37 4.66
C SER A 147 6.05 2.70 3.85
N ALA A 148 7.19 2.09 4.18
CA ALA A 148 8.38 2.17 3.32
C ALA A 148 8.18 1.53 1.94
N ASP A 149 7.18 0.65 1.81
CA ASP A 149 6.97 -0.19 0.63
C ASP A 149 5.64 0.06 -0.10
N LEU A 150 4.80 0.96 0.44
CA LEU A 150 3.48 1.26 -0.09
C LEU A 150 3.25 2.76 -0.18
N LEU A 151 2.86 3.20 -1.37
CA LEU A 151 2.35 4.55 -1.63
C LEU A 151 0.88 4.46 -2.05
N HIS A 152 0.05 5.41 -1.63
CA HIS A 152 -1.34 5.49 -2.06
C HIS A 152 -1.62 6.84 -2.72
N VAL A 153 -2.21 6.85 -3.91
CA VAL A 153 -2.46 8.09 -4.66
C VAL A 153 -3.55 8.92 -3.96
N LEU A 154 -3.31 10.22 -3.87
CA LEU A 154 -4.23 11.18 -3.29
C LEU A 154 -4.88 12.06 -4.36
N ASN A 155 -6.07 12.56 -4.07
CA ASN A 155 -6.71 13.61 -4.86
C ASN A 155 -6.13 15.00 -4.55
N SER A 156 -6.66 16.05 -5.20
CA SER A 156 -6.25 17.45 -4.98
C SER A 156 -6.47 17.95 -3.56
N GLU A 157 -7.43 17.37 -2.83
CA GLU A 157 -7.72 17.69 -1.43
C GLU A 157 -6.90 16.84 -0.44
N LYS A 158 -5.93 16.06 -0.94
CA LYS A 158 -5.10 15.13 -0.16
C LYS A 158 -5.91 14.04 0.57
N ALA A 159 -7.07 13.66 0.05
CA ALA A 159 -7.81 12.48 0.45
C ALA A 159 -7.37 11.27 -0.39
N LEU A 160 -7.44 10.06 0.19
CA LEU A 160 -7.12 8.82 -0.52
C LEU A 160 -8.13 8.59 -1.65
N LEU A 161 -7.63 8.30 -2.85
CA LEU A 161 -8.49 7.93 -3.97
C LEU A 161 -9.05 6.52 -3.78
N VAL A 162 -10.37 6.37 -3.85
CA VAL A 162 -11.04 5.09 -3.63
C VAL A 162 -11.00 4.25 -4.89
N GLY A 163 -10.48 3.03 -4.77
CA GLY A 163 -10.46 2.07 -5.87
C GLY A 163 -11.81 1.44 -6.19
N ASN A 164 -11.79 0.32 -6.90
CA ASN A 164 -12.96 -0.49 -7.19
C ASN A 164 -12.62 -2.00 -7.06
N GLY A 165 -13.57 -2.88 -7.35
CA GLY A 165 -13.35 -4.33 -7.26
C GLY A 165 -12.35 -4.92 -8.27
N ALA A 166 -11.80 -4.10 -9.17
CA ALA A 166 -10.75 -4.49 -10.11
C ALA A 166 -9.37 -3.92 -9.75
N TRP A 167 -9.29 -2.67 -9.31
CA TRP A 167 -8.02 -1.97 -9.08
C TRP A 167 -8.08 -1.03 -7.86
N SER A 168 -6.92 -0.81 -7.23
CA SER A 168 -6.74 0.13 -6.12
C SER A 168 -5.85 1.30 -6.54
N TYR A 169 -5.83 2.40 -5.78
CA TYR A 169 -4.86 3.49 -5.96
C TYR A 169 -3.54 3.29 -5.19
N THR A 170 -3.16 2.05 -4.88
CA THR A 170 -1.93 1.71 -4.16
C THR A 170 -0.81 1.29 -5.12
N LEU A 171 0.38 1.88 -4.97
CA LEU A 171 1.62 1.49 -5.64
C LEU A 171 2.52 0.71 -4.67
N ASN A 172 3.05 -0.40 -5.15
CA ASN A 172 3.90 -1.33 -4.41
C ASN A 172 5.37 -1.08 -4.75
N ARG A 173 6.24 -1.14 -3.75
CA ARG A 173 7.69 -1.07 -3.96
C ARG A 173 8.19 -2.34 -4.66
N MET A 174 9.07 -2.17 -5.64
CA MET A 174 9.51 -3.22 -6.57
C MET A 174 11.01 -3.50 -6.49
N ASP A 175 11.84 -2.53 -6.08
CA ASP A 175 13.30 -2.65 -6.02
C ASP A 175 13.83 -3.57 -4.91
N ASN A 176 12.97 -3.96 -3.97
CA ASN A 176 13.28 -4.92 -2.90
C ASN A 176 12.54 -6.26 -3.05
N GLN A 177 11.77 -6.44 -4.13
CA GLN A 177 11.04 -7.68 -4.36
C GLN A 177 11.92 -8.70 -5.07
N LYS A 178 11.78 -9.96 -4.67
CA LYS A 178 12.33 -11.06 -5.46
C LYS A 178 11.52 -11.17 -6.77
N PRO A 179 12.18 -11.37 -7.92
CA PRO A 179 11.47 -11.73 -9.14
C PRO A 179 10.53 -12.91 -8.87
N LEU A 180 9.28 -12.81 -9.35
CA LEU A 180 8.35 -13.93 -9.32
C LEU A 180 8.85 -14.97 -10.33
N ASP A 181 9.47 -16.05 -9.84
CA ASP A 181 10.03 -17.12 -10.68
C ASP A 181 8.99 -18.15 -11.18
N GLU A 182 7.69 -17.88 -11.02
CA GLU A 182 6.66 -18.85 -11.35
C GLU A 182 5.98 -18.55 -12.68
N SER A 183 6.23 -19.43 -13.66
CA SER A 183 5.46 -19.49 -14.89
C SER A 183 4.02 -19.94 -14.56
N PRO A 184 2.99 -19.30 -15.12
CA PRO A 184 1.64 -19.65 -14.78
C PRO A 184 1.31 -21.08 -15.24
N GLY A 185 0.93 -21.94 -14.29
CA GLY A 185 0.34 -23.23 -14.59
C GLY A 185 -1.09 -23.08 -15.10
N SER A 186 -1.59 -24.14 -15.73
CA SER A 186 -2.97 -24.17 -16.23
C SER A 186 -3.95 -23.98 -15.07
N PRO A 187 -4.95 -23.09 -15.20
CA PRO A 187 -5.95 -22.89 -14.16
C PRO A 187 -6.76 -24.18 -13.97
N PRO A 188 -7.13 -24.52 -12.72
CA PRO A 188 -8.06 -25.61 -12.47
C PRO A 188 -9.42 -25.34 -13.11
N GLU A 189 -10.18 -26.40 -13.37
CA GLU A 189 -11.51 -26.32 -13.95
C GLU A 189 -12.44 -25.44 -13.10
N PRO A 190 -13.34 -24.63 -13.71
CA PRO A 190 -14.18 -23.71 -12.96
C PRO A 190 -15.08 -24.47 -11.99
N PRO A 191 -14.97 -24.24 -10.67
CA PRO A 191 -15.89 -24.86 -9.73
C PRO A 191 -17.32 -24.36 -9.96
N THR A 192 -18.30 -25.21 -9.66
CA THR A 192 -19.71 -24.85 -9.68
C THR A 192 -19.97 -23.75 -8.66
N ARG A 193 -20.49 -22.61 -9.11
CA ARG A 193 -20.73 -21.46 -8.22
C ARG A 193 -21.88 -21.78 -7.26
N PRO A 194 -21.67 -21.72 -5.93
CA PRO A 194 -22.80 -21.79 -5.02
C PRO A 194 -23.75 -20.61 -5.26
N PRO A 195 -25.06 -20.75 -4.95
CA PRO A 195 -25.98 -19.63 -4.98
C PRO A 195 -25.43 -18.50 -4.11
N LEU A 196 -25.44 -17.27 -4.63
CA LEU A 196 -25.01 -16.12 -3.85
C LEU A 196 -26.00 -15.95 -2.69
N PRO A 197 -25.53 -15.80 -1.44
CA PRO A 197 -26.42 -15.40 -0.36
C PRO A 197 -27.03 -14.03 -0.69
N PRO A 198 -28.30 -13.78 -0.30
CA PRO A 198 -28.89 -12.45 -0.44
C PRO A 198 -28.04 -11.45 0.34
N MET A 199 -27.72 -10.31 -0.29
CA MET A 199 -26.95 -9.25 0.35
C MET A 199 -27.81 -8.63 1.45
N PRO A 200 -27.36 -8.60 2.72
CA PRO A 200 -28.11 -7.93 3.77
C PRO A 200 -28.17 -6.44 3.49
N GLU A 201 -29.35 -5.86 3.60
CA GLU A 201 -29.58 -4.43 3.41
C GLU A 201 -29.87 -3.75 4.75
N GLY A 202 -29.44 -2.50 4.88
CA GLY A 202 -29.84 -1.62 5.99
C GLY A 202 -28.73 -1.28 7.00
N ALA A 203 -29.16 -0.77 8.15
CA ALA A 203 -28.30 -0.15 9.18
C ALA A 203 -27.27 -1.09 9.83
N SER A 204 -27.31 -2.39 9.53
CA SER A 204 -26.35 -3.39 10.03
C SER A 204 -25.10 -3.53 9.16
N VAL A 205 -25.04 -2.92 7.97
CA VAL A 205 -23.84 -2.98 7.12
C VAL A 205 -22.89 -1.84 7.48
N LEU A 206 -21.70 -2.19 8.00
CA LEU A 206 -20.64 -1.20 8.24
C LEU A 206 -20.02 -0.74 6.91
N GLY A 207 -19.76 -1.68 5.99
CA GLY A 207 -19.24 -1.39 4.66
C GLY A 207 -19.04 -2.65 3.80
N VAL A 208 -19.03 -2.45 2.49
CA VAL A 208 -18.68 -3.48 1.50
C VAL A 208 -17.37 -3.07 0.84
N PHE A 209 -16.37 -3.93 0.89
CA PHE A 209 -15.03 -3.67 0.38
C PHE A 209 -14.68 -4.69 -0.70
N ASP A 210 -14.36 -4.21 -1.90
CA ASP A 210 -13.94 -5.06 -3.00
C ASP A 210 -12.45 -4.87 -3.31
N GLY A 211 -11.83 -5.88 -3.91
CA GLY A 211 -10.44 -5.77 -4.37
C GLY A 211 -9.92 -7.03 -5.04
N ARG A 212 -8.68 -6.94 -5.52
CA ARG A 212 -7.94 -8.07 -6.08
C ARG A 212 -6.55 -8.09 -5.48
N THR A 213 -6.20 -9.20 -4.84
CA THR A 213 -4.89 -9.35 -4.20
C THR A 213 -4.06 -10.40 -4.92
N PRO A 214 -2.71 -10.29 -4.94
CA PRO A 214 -1.88 -11.40 -5.39
C PRO A 214 -2.13 -12.65 -4.53
N CYS A 215 -1.88 -13.83 -5.10
CA CYS A 215 -1.97 -15.08 -4.36
C CYS A 215 -0.78 -15.18 -3.40
N HIS A 216 -1.08 -15.16 -2.10
CA HIS A 216 -0.11 -15.26 -1.01
C HIS A 216 -0.67 -16.17 0.08
N ALA A 217 0.21 -16.77 0.89
CA ALA A 217 -0.15 -17.77 1.89
C ALA A 217 -1.34 -17.34 2.76
N VAL A 218 -1.30 -16.13 3.33
CA VAL A 218 -2.39 -15.57 4.17
C VAL A 218 -3.72 -15.47 3.40
N ALA A 219 -3.69 -14.99 2.16
CA ALA A 219 -4.89 -14.83 1.34
C ALA A 219 -5.45 -16.20 0.89
N LEU A 220 -4.58 -17.14 0.51
CA LEU A 220 -4.96 -18.50 0.11
C LEU A 220 -5.56 -19.29 1.30
N GLU A 221 -4.94 -19.19 2.47
CA GLU A 221 -5.42 -19.84 3.69
C GLU A 221 -6.82 -19.36 4.07
N PHE A 222 -7.04 -18.04 4.09
CA PHE A 222 -8.34 -17.45 4.40
C PHE A 222 -9.42 -17.86 3.41
N THR A 223 -9.11 -17.75 2.12
CA THR A 223 -10.09 -18.05 1.07
C THR A 223 -10.30 -19.55 0.86
N LYS A 224 -9.41 -20.39 1.41
CA LYS A 224 -9.22 -21.82 1.11
C LYS A 224 -9.19 -22.11 -0.38
N VAL A 225 -8.69 -21.16 -1.16
CA VAL A 225 -8.39 -21.40 -2.57
C VAL A 225 -7.17 -22.30 -2.59
N ALA A 226 -7.31 -23.48 -3.20
CA ALA A 226 -6.20 -24.40 -3.33
C ALA A 226 -5.04 -23.69 -4.06
N PRO A 227 -3.81 -23.74 -3.52
CA PRO A 227 -2.66 -23.19 -4.24
C PRO A 227 -2.47 -23.98 -5.54
N PHE A 228 -2.26 -23.27 -6.64
CA PHE A 228 -1.87 -23.87 -7.91
C PHE A 228 -0.82 -22.98 -8.57
N PRO A 229 0.15 -23.56 -9.30
CA PRO A 229 1.12 -22.77 -10.06
C PRO A 229 0.39 -21.81 -11.00
N GLY A 230 0.72 -20.52 -10.97
CA GLY A 230 0.07 -19.51 -11.81
C GLY A 230 -1.18 -18.85 -11.23
N CYS A 231 -1.48 -19.05 -9.95
CA CYS A 231 -2.44 -18.20 -9.27
C CYS A 231 -1.93 -16.74 -9.26
N MET A 232 -2.49 -15.92 -10.16
CA MET A 232 -2.07 -14.51 -10.26
C MET A 232 -2.77 -13.63 -9.22
N LYS A 233 -4.06 -13.87 -8.97
CA LYS A 233 -4.89 -13.04 -8.09
C LYS A 233 -6.06 -13.77 -7.48
N ILE A 234 -6.50 -13.26 -6.33
CA ILE A 234 -7.74 -13.62 -5.64
C ILE A 234 -8.68 -12.41 -5.72
N LYS A 235 -9.94 -12.64 -6.10
CA LYS A 235 -10.99 -11.61 -6.08
C LYS A 235 -11.67 -11.58 -4.72
N TRP A 236 -11.88 -10.38 -4.20
CA TRP A 236 -12.47 -10.15 -2.89
C TRP A 236 -13.72 -9.29 -3.02
N ARG A 237 -14.76 -9.71 -2.30
CA ARG A 237 -15.82 -8.85 -1.77
C ARG A 237 -15.98 -9.19 -0.30
N LEU A 238 -15.72 -8.24 0.57
CA LEU A 238 -15.83 -8.36 2.02
C LEU A 238 -16.90 -7.41 2.52
N THR A 239 -17.97 -7.97 3.08
CA THR A 239 -19.00 -7.20 3.78
C THR A 239 -18.79 -7.34 5.28
N LEU A 240 -18.67 -6.21 5.97
CA LEU A 240 -18.57 -6.17 7.43
C LEU A 240 -19.92 -5.75 8.00
N TYR A 241 -20.45 -6.54 8.93
CA TYR A 241 -21.69 -6.23 9.63
C TYR A 241 -21.41 -5.73 11.04
N GLN A 242 -22.29 -4.88 11.53
CA GLN A 242 -22.31 -4.38 12.89
C GLN A 242 -23.71 -4.54 13.49
N ASP A 243 -23.77 -4.56 14.81
CA ASP A 243 -25.02 -4.45 15.53
C ASP A 243 -25.63 -3.05 15.31
N SER A 244 -26.87 -2.97 14.85
CA SER A 244 -27.50 -1.71 14.45
C SER A 244 -27.84 -0.79 15.63
N ALA A 245 -27.92 -1.33 16.85
CA ALA A 245 -28.22 -0.54 18.04
C ALA A 245 -26.96 0.04 18.69
N THR A 246 -25.85 -0.69 18.64
CA THR A 246 -24.61 -0.36 19.37
C THR A 246 -23.45 0.05 18.46
N GLY A 247 -23.50 -0.28 17.17
CA GLY A 247 -22.38 -0.13 16.24
C GLY A 247 -21.23 -1.12 16.49
N ALA A 248 -21.41 -2.12 17.36
CA ALA A 248 -20.38 -3.10 17.65
C ALA A 248 -20.17 -4.06 16.47
N PRO A 249 -18.92 -4.51 16.19
CA PRO A 249 -18.65 -5.57 15.23
C PRO A 249 -19.50 -6.82 15.49
N SER A 250 -20.10 -7.38 14.44
CA SER A 250 -20.90 -8.61 14.54
C SER A 250 -20.28 -9.73 13.69
N THR A 251 -20.73 -9.87 12.44
CA THR A 251 -20.28 -10.89 11.51
C THR A 251 -19.67 -10.28 10.26
N TYR A 252 -18.99 -11.09 9.46
CA TYR A 252 -18.58 -10.70 8.11
C TYR A 252 -19.09 -11.71 7.09
N LEU A 253 -19.16 -11.27 5.84
CA LEU A 253 -19.35 -12.14 4.68
C LEU A 253 -18.25 -11.83 3.65
N PHE A 254 -17.39 -12.79 3.41
CA PHE A 254 -16.46 -12.79 2.29
C PHE A 254 -17.05 -13.55 1.11
N MET A 255 -16.87 -13.03 -0.10
CA MET A 255 -17.25 -13.64 -1.36
C MET A 255 -16.08 -13.54 -2.34
N GLY A 256 -15.57 -14.71 -2.77
CA GLY A 256 -14.63 -14.85 -3.87
C GLY A 256 -15.30 -15.33 -5.15
N THR A 257 -14.51 -15.74 -6.15
CA THR A 257 -15.04 -16.23 -7.44
C THR A 257 -16.00 -17.41 -7.26
N SER A 258 -15.66 -18.34 -6.36
CA SER A 258 -16.31 -19.64 -6.19
C SER A 258 -16.44 -20.09 -4.73
N THR A 259 -16.17 -19.17 -3.80
CA THR A 259 -16.10 -19.45 -2.37
C THR A 259 -16.76 -18.31 -1.64
N TYR A 260 -17.44 -18.60 -0.53
CA TYR A 260 -17.86 -17.59 0.43
C TYR A 260 -17.48 -18.05 1.83
N ARG A 261 -17.25 -17.10 2.72
CA ARG A 261 -16.95 -17.36 4.13
C ARG A 261 -17.73 -16.39 4.98
N GLU A 262 -18.15 -16.87 6.12
CA GLU A 262 -18.72 -16.06 7.18
C GLU A 262 -17.97 -16.36 8.47
N GLY A 263 -18.14 -15.48 9.44
CA GLY A 263 -17.51 -15.60 10.74
C GLY A 263 -17.75 -14.34 11.55
N SER A 264 -17.13 -14.29 12.72
CA SER A 264 -17.11 -13.08 13.54
C SER A 264 -15.92 -12.20 13.17
N TRP A 265 -16.05 -10.90 13.41
CA TRP A 265 -14.91 -10.01 13.33
C TRP A 265 -14.88 -9.06 14.52
N LYS A 266 -13.70 -8.50 14.80
CA LYS A 266 -13.48 -7.58 15.90
C LYS A 266 -12.53 -6.46 15.50
N ILE A 267 -12.57 -5.38 16.25
CA ILE A 267 -11.61 -4.28 16.15
C ILE A 267 -10.56 -4.48 17.23
N VAL A 268 -9.28 -4.46 16.84
CA VAL A 268 -8.14 -4.39 17.76
C VAL A 268 -7.35 -3.10 17.48
N HIS A 269 -6.59 -2.65 18.47
CA HIS A 269 -5.82 -1.42 18.37
C HIS A 269 -4.33 -1.68 18.54
N GLY A 270 -3.54 -0.95 17.78
CA GLY A 270 -2.09 -0.94 17.83
C GLY A 270 -1.42 -1.96 16.92
N ARG A 271 -0.23 -1.57 16.48
CA ARG A 271 0.78 -2.38 15.77
C ARG A 271 2.16 -1.88 16.14
N GLU A 272 3.18 -2.64 15.77
CA GLU A 272 4.54 -2.14 15.87
C GLU A 272 4.70 -0.83 15.04
N GLY A 273 5.25 0.20 15.69
CA GLY A 273 5.42 1.54 15.12
C GLY A 273 4.20 2.44 15.14
N ASP A 274 3.00 1.92 15.41
CA ASP A 274 1.75 2.71 15.50
C ASP A 274 0.78 2.12 16.54
N PRO A 275 0.84 2.59 17.80
CA PRO A 275 -0.02 2.09 18.87
C PRO A 275 -1.50 2.48 18.72
N ASN A 276 -1.83 3.42 17.83
CA ASN A 276 -3.19 3.90 17.61
C ASN A 276 -3.85 3.28 16.37
N ALA A 277 -3.12 2.46 15.61
CA ALA A 277 -3.63 1.78 14.43
C ALA A 277 -4.93 1.02 14.73
N VAL A 278 -5.95 1.20 13.90
CA VAL A 278 -7.20 0.43 13.98
C VAL A 278 -7.10 -0.76 13.06
N VAL A 279 -7.26 -1.97 13.59
CA VAL A 279 -7.14 -3.21 12.83
C VAL A 279 -8.40 -4.03 12.94
N TYR A 280 -8.93 -4.46 11.80
CA TYR A 280 -10.06 -5.37 11.71
C TYR A 280 -9.56 -6.80 11.62
N GLN A 281 -9.96 -7.64 12.57
CA GLN A 281 -9.60 -9.06 12.62
C GLN A 281 -10.81 -9.92 12.33
N LEU A 282 -10.72 -10.73 11.27
CA LEU A 282 -11.75 -11.66 10.83
C LEU A 282 -11.37 -13.06 11.32
N GLN A 283 -12.23 -13.65 12.15
CA GLN A 283 -12.05 -14.99 12.69
C GLN A 283 -12.89 -16.00 11.90
N LEU A 284 -12.24 -16.98 11.28
CA LEU A 284 -12.93 -18.16 10.77
C LEU A 284 -13.09 -19.18 11.90
N ASP A 285 -14.20 -19.91 11.89
CA ASP A 285 -14.48 -20.97 12.86
C ASP A 285 -13.45 -22.12 12.79
N ASP A 286 -12.84 -22.35 11.61
CA ASP A 286 -11.87 -23.42 11.37
C ASP A 286 -10.41 -22.94 11.31
N ALA A 287 -10.14 -21.64 11.47
CA ALA A 287 -8.79 -21.09 11.43
C ALA A 287 -8.23 -20.87 12.84
N GLN A 288 -6.96 -21.23 13.03
CA GLN A 288 -6.25 -20.98 14.28
C GLN A 288 -5.98 -19.49 14.50
N GLU A 289 -5.78 -18.73 13.41
CA GLU A 289 -5.37 -17.34 13.47
C GLU A 289 -6.26 -16.45 12.58
N PRO A 290 -6.66 -15.26 13.06
CA PRO A 290 -7.50 -14.36 12.31
C PRO A 290 -6.76 -13.73 11.13
N VAL A 291 -7.49 -13.35 10.10
CA VAL A 291 -6.97 -12.44 9.07
C VAL A 291 -7.15 -11.01 9.52
N SER A 292 -6.09 -10.22 9.39
CA SER A 292 -6.05 -8.85 9.89
C SER A 292 -5.98 -7.85 8.74
N PHE A 293 -6.74 -6.76 8.85
CA PHE A 293 -6.70 -5.63 7.92
C PHE A 293 -6.44 -4.34 8.70
N LEU A 294 -5.45 -3.56 8.29
CA LEU A 294 -5.29 -2.19 8.75
C LEU A 294 -6.39 -1.32 8.12
N LYS A 295 -7.17 -0.65 8.97
CA LYS A 295 -8.10 0.40 8.56
C LYS A 295 -7.33 1.72 8.48
N VAL A 296 -7.09 2.20 7.27
CA VAL A 296 -6.37 3.48 7.05
C VAL A 296 -7.35 4.66 7.08
N ASP A 297 -8.54 4.49 6.52
CA ASP A 297 -9.65 5.44 6.61
C ASP A 297 -11.00 4.68 6.56
N GLU A 298 -12.11 5.35 6.24
CA GLU A 298 -13.41 4.69 6.10
C GLU A 298 -13.57 3.84 4.83
N ASN A 299 -12.67 4.00 3.86
CA ASN A 299 -12.78 3.46 2.52
C ASN A 299 -11.69 2.43 2.17
N HIS A 300 -10.64 2.31 2.99
CA HIS A 300 -9.46 1.52 2.68
C HIS A 300 -9.09 0.55 3.79
N LEU A 301 -9.00 -0.72 3.41
CA LEU A 301 -8.48 -1.80 4.23
C LEU A 301 -7.22 -2.38 3.56
N PHE A 302 -6.11 -2.47 4.31
CA PHE A 302 -4.86 -3.06 3.83
C PHE A 302 -4.62 -4.39 4.54
N LEU A 303 -4.48 -5.48 3.79
CA LEU A 303 -4.25 -6.81 4.36
C LEU A 303 -2.88 -6.86 5.06
N LEU A 304 -2.86 -7.48 6.24
CA LEU A 304 -1.67 -7.67 7.04
C LEU A 304 -1.21 -9.14 7.00
N ASP A 305 0.08 -9.37 7.25
CA ASP A 305 0.61 -10.69 7.57
C ASP A 305 0.29 -11.10 9.02
N ARG A 306 0.84 -12.25 9.46
CA ARG A 306 0.60 -12.76 10.82
C ARG A 306 1.31 -11.93 11.89
N GLU A 307 2.40 -11.29 11.50
CA GLU A 307 3.22 -10.39 12.30
C GLU A 307 2.69 -8.94 12.31
N MET A 308 1.53 -8.70 11.70
CA MET A 308 0.86 -7.39 11.61
C MET A 308 1.60 -6.36 10.74
N ASN A 309 2.48 -6.81 9.84
CA ASN A 309 3.07 -5.97 8.80
C ASN A 309 2.13 -5.88 7.59
N LEU A 310 2.24 -4.77 6.86
CA LEU A 310 1.51 -4.58 5.61
C LEU A 310 2.04 -5.52 4.54
N LEU A 311 1.14 -6.30 3.93
CA LEU A 311 1.51 -7.08 2.75
C LEU A 311 1.74 -6.17 1.56
N VAL A 312 2.83 -6.42 0.84
CA VAL A 312 3.23 -5.67 -0.35
C VAL A 312 2.84 -6.49 -1.58
N GLY A 313 2.12 -5.86 -2.51
CA GLY A 313 1.65 -6.48 -3.73
C GLY A 313 2.74 -6.60 -4.80
N ASN A 314 2.35 -6.57 -6.06
CA ASN A 314 3.27 -6.51 -7.20
C ASN A 314 2.86 -5.36 -8.14
N ALA A 315 3.44 -5.31 -9.34
CA ALA A 315 3.12 -4.26 -10.30
C ALA A 315 1.65 -4.26 -10.77
N LEU A 316 0.92 -5.38 -10.62
CA LEU A 316 -0.44 -5.56 -11.13
C LEU A 316 -1.52 -5.51 -10.05
N PHE A 317 -1.23 -6.04 -8.85
CA PHE A 317 -2.20 -6.18 -7.76
C PHE A 317 -1.60 -5.72 -6.44
N SER A 318 -2.40 -5.03 -5.63
CA SER A 318 -2.05 -4.65 -4.26
C SER A 318 -2.79 -5.52 -3.25
N TYR A 319 -2.50 -5.36 -1.97
CA TYR A 319 -3.26 -5.95 -0.87
C TYR A 319 -4.29 -4.99 -0.27
N THR A 320 -4.81 -4.06 -1.08
CA THR A 320 -5.80 -3.04 -0.66
C THR A 320 -7.21 -3.44 -1.09
N LEU A 321 -8.17 -3.37 -0.18
CA LEU A 321 -9.60 -3.43 -0.47
C LEU A 321 -10.19 -2.02 -0.38
N SER A 322 -11.02 -1.67 -1.37
CA SER A 322 -11.67 -0.36 -1.50
C SER A 322 -13.16 -0.50 -1.24
N ARG A 323 -13.74 0.45 -0.52
CA ARG A 323 -15.18 0.48 -0.24
C ARG A 323 -16.00 0.72 -1.50
N THR A 324 -17.12 -0.01 -1.67
CA THR A 324 -17.96 0.02 -2.88
C THR A 324 -19.47 0.17 -2.61
N ASP A 325 -19.94 0.11 -1.36
CA ASP A 325 -21.34 0.32 -0.99
C ASP A 325 -21.77 1.80 -1.02
N GLN A 326 -20.82 2.72 -0.93
CA GLN A 326 -21.05 4.13 -1.17
C GLN A 326 -20.66 4.37 -2.62
N GLY A 327 -21.65 4.54 -3.51
CA GLY A 327 -21.42 4.68 -4.96
C GLY A 327 -20.22 5.58 -5.23
N THR A 328 -19.32 5.10 -6.10
CA THR A 328 -18.09 5.82 -6.49
C THR A 328 -18.44 7.25 -6.85
N GLN A 329 -18.07 8.21 -6.00
CA GLN A 329 -18.22 9.63 -6.29
C GLN A 329 -17.28 10.05 -7.43
#